data_AF-L1LDE1-F1
#
_entry.id   AF-L1LDE1-F1
#
_cell.length_a   1.000
_cell.length_b   1.000
_cell.length_c   1.000
_cell.angle_alpha   90.00
_cell.angle_beta   90.00
_cell.angle_gamma   90.00
#
_symmetry.space_group_name_H-M   'P 1'
#
loop_
_entity.id
_entity.type
_entity.pdbx_description
1 polymer ?
#
loop_
_entity_poly.entity_id
_entity_poly.type
_entity_poly.pdbx_seq_one_letter_code
_entity_poly.pdbx_strand_id
1 'polypeptide(L)'
;MRLTFRLFHSKLQAEIDAVLRRKINAIPFHINRTASDNLAVFVKHRNNNSLVFTHVRKVKGNRRILKEELKEIVGRAKIVDTKDCFVIQGNHKCKIRSYLKHIGF
;
A
#
# COMPACT_ATOMS: atom_id res chain seq x y z
N MET A 1 24.00 37.86 21.88
CA MET A 1 22.65 37.49 21.40
C MET A 1 22.54 37.03 19.93
N ARG A 2 23.53 37.22 19.05
CA ARG A 2 23.41 36.82 17.62
C ARG A 2 23.60 35.31 17.32
N LEU A 3 24.35 34.58 18.15
CA LEU A 3 24.62 33.14 17.97
C LEU A 3 23.39 32.26 18.23
N THR A 4 22.57 32.62 19.23
CA THR A 4 21.38 31.86 19.62
C THR A 4 20.28 31.90 18.55
N PHE A 5 20.12 33.02 17.85
CA PHE A 5 19.12 33.16 16.78
C PHE A 5 19.48 32.32 15.54
N ARG A 6 20.76 32.26 15.16
CA ARG A 6 21.24 31.38 14.07
C ARG A 6 21.08 29.89 14.39
N LEU A 7 21.38 29.49 15.63
CA LEU A 7 21.22 28.11 16.10
C LEU A 7 19.74 27.69 16.19
N PHE A 8 18.85 28.61 16.53
CA PHE A 8 17.41 28.37 16.52
C PHE A 8 16.88 28.19 15.09
N HIS A 9 17.29 29.04 14.15
CA HIS A 9 16.88 28.96 12.75
C HIS A 9 17.38 27.67 12.06
N SER A 10 18.62 27.24 12.33
CA SER A 10 19.15 25.99 11.77
C SER A 10 18.46 24.74 12.34
N LYS A 11 18.10 24.74 13.63
CA LYS A 11 17.29 23.66 14.23
C LYS A 11 15.90 23.58 13.61
N LEU A 12 15.22 24.72 13.46
CA LEU A 12 13.89 24.78 12.85
C LEU A 12 13.92 24.26 11.40
N GLN A 13 14.94 24.64 10.63
CA GLN A 13 15.12 24.15 9.26
C GLN A 13 15.31 22.63 9.21
N ALA A 14 16.16 22.08 10.09
CA ALA A 14 16.38 20.64 10.18
C ALA A 14 15.11 19.86 10.59
N GLU A 15 14.30 20.42 11.50
CA GLU A 15 13.01 19.83 11.89
C GLU A 15 12.00 19.82 10.73
N ILE A 16 11.88 20.93 10.00
CA ILE A 16 11.02 21.04 8.82
C ILE A 16 11.44 20.00 7.77
N ASP A 17 12.72 19.92 7.45
CA ASP A 17 13.25 18.97 6.47
C ASP A 17 12.98 17.52 6.90
N ALA A 18 13.14 17.20 8.18
CA ALA A 18 12.84 15.88 8.72
C ALA A 18 11.35 15.52 8.62
N VAL A 19 10.45 16.47 8.90
CA VAL A 19 8.99 16.27 8.76
C VAL A 19 8.61 16.08 7.29
N LEU A 20 9.17 16.88 6.39
CA LEU A 20 8.92 16.74 4.95
C LEU A 20 9.40 15.38 4.43
N ARG A 21 10.60 14.95 4.80
CA ARG A 21 11.13 13.61 4.46
C ARG A 21 10.21 12.50 4.97
N ARG A 22 9.72 12.59 6.21
CA ARG A 22 8.76 11.61 6.76
C ARG A 22 7.46 11.58 5.96
N LYS A 23 6.92 12.74 5.56
CA LYS A 23 5.70 12.81 4.74
C LYS A 23 5.90 12.24 3.34
N ILE A 24 7.03 12.52 2.70
CA ILE A 24 7.37 11.98 1.37
C ILE A 24 7.50 10.46 1.42
N ASN A 25 8.12 9.94 2.49
CA ASN A 25 8.33 8.50 2.66
C ASN A 25 7.10 7.77 3.25
N ALA A 26 6.02 8.47 3.58
CA ALA A 26 4.84 7.86 4.17
C ALA A 26 4.02 7.15 3.08
N ILE A 27 3.77 5.86 3.27
CA ILE A 27 2.88 5.10 2.39
C ILE A 27 1.45 5.64 2.57
N PRO A 28 0.79 6.10 1.50
CA PRO A 28 -0.47 6.84 1.59
C PRO A 28 -1.69 5.95 1.80
N PHE A 29 -1.50 4.63 1.89
CA PHE A 29 -2.51 3.63 2.19
C PHE A 29 -2.02 2.69 3.28
N HIS A 30 -2.96 1.95 3.86
CA HIS A 30 -2.66 0.93 4.86
C HIS A 30 -3.50 -0.32 4.62
N ILE A 31 -2.93 -1.50 4.87
CA ILE A 31 -3.64 -2.78 4.74
C ILE A 31 -3.68 -3.46 6.10
N ASN A 32 -4.86 -3.53 6.71
CA ASN A 32 -5.01 -4.22 7.98
C ASN A 32 -4.84 -5.73 7.78
N ARG A 33 -4.10 -6.37 8.68
CA ARG A 33 -3.99 -7.83 8.75
C ARG A 33 -5.31 -8.49 9.13
N THR A 34 -5.41 -9.79 8.85
CA THR A 34 -6.53 -10.63 9.31
C THR A 34 -6.44 -10.86 10.82
N ALA A 35 -7.51 -11.41 11.42
CA ALA A 35 -7.47 -11.80 12.83
C ALA A 35 -6.37 -12.82 13.13
N SER A 36 -6.00 -13.64 12.14
CA SER A 36 -4.89 -14.60 12.20
C SER A 36 -3.56 -13.99 11.72
N ASP A 37 -3.39 -12.67 11.82
CA ASP A 37 -2.17 -11.93 11.47
C ASP A 37 -1.65 -12.13 10.03
N ASN A 38 -2.52 -12.45 9.07
CA ASN A 38 -2.13 -12.60 7.67
C ASN A 38 -2.45 -11.35 6.84
N LEU A 39 -1.66 -11.09 5.80
CA LEU A 39 -2.01 -10.11 4.77
C LEU A 39 -3.35 -10.49 4.12
N ALA A 40 -4.22 -9.51 3.93
CA ALA A 40 -5.58 -9.69 3.43
C ALA A 40 -5.64 -9.89 1.90
N VAL A 41 -4.83 -10.84 1.38
CA VAL A 41 -4.71 -11.20 -0.03
C VAL A 41 -5.16 -12.66 -0.21
N PHE A 42 -6.28 -12.86 -0.89
CA PHE A 42 -6.95 -14.16 -1.02
C PHE A 42 -7.12 -14.55 -2.48
N VAL A 43 -7.10 -15.85 -2.77
CA VAL A 43 -7.53 -16.38 -4.08
C VAL A 43 -8.96 -16.89 -3.93
N LYS A 44 -9.82 -16.57 -4.90
CA LYS A 44 -11.16 -17.13 -5.00
C LYS A 44 -11.36 -17.74 -6.38
N HIS A 45 -11.97 -18.92 -6.39
CA HIS A 45 -12.38 -19.60 -7.61
C HIS A 45 -13.85 -19.34 -7.89
N ARG A 46 -14.23 -19.29 -9.16
CA ARG A 46 -15.62 -19.17 -9.63
C ARG A 46 -15.84 -20.09 -10.84
N ASN A 47 -17.11 -20.34 -11.15
CA ASN A 47 -17.54 -21.12 -12.31
C ASN A 47 -16.85 -22.51 -12.35
N ASN A 48 -17.12 -23.34 -11.33
CA ASN A 48 -16.53 -24.68 -11.20
C ASN A 48 -15.00 -24.68 -11.37
N ASN A 49 -14.30 -23.78 -10.65
CA ASN A 49 -12.85 -23.61 -10.68
C ASN A 49 -12.20 -23.14 -11.99
N SER A 50 -12.98 -22.89 -13.05
CA SER A 50 -12.44 -22.38 -14.33
C SER A 50 -11.92 -20.94 -14.24
N LEU A 51 -12.49 -20.12 -13.34
CA LEU A 51 -12.07 -18.73 -13.16
C LEU A 51 -11.40 -18.54 -11.81
N VAL A 52 -10.26 -17.86 -11.84
CA VAL A 52 -9.46 -17.55 -10.64
C VAL A 52 -9.35 -16.04 -10.47
N PHE A 53 -9.55 -15.56 -9.25
CA PHE A 53 -9.46 -14.15 -8.90
C PHE A 53 -8.63 -13.96 -7.65
N THR A 54 -7.82 -12.90 -7.64
CA THR A 54 -7.12 -12.44 -6.44
C THR A 54 -7.87 -11.27 -5.82
N HIS A 55 -8.16 -11.37 -4.54
CA HIS A 55 -8.85 -10.36 -3.75
C HIS A 55 -7.89 -9.71 -2.77
N VAL A 56 -7.71 -8.40 -2.86
CA VAL A 56 -6.99 -7.58 -1.87
C VAL A 56 -8.03 -6.81 -1.06
N ARG A 57 -8.11 -7.07 0.25
CA ARG A 57 -9.13 -6.51 1.16
C ARG A 57 -8.48 -5.67 2.26
N LYS A 58 -9.32 -5.03 3.09
CA LYS A 58 -8.90 -4.29 4.28
C LYS A 58 -7.97 -3.09 4.00
N VAL A 59 -8.11 -2.50 2.81
CA VAL A 59 -7.37 -1.31 2.41
C VAL A 59 -8.02 -0.07 3.04
N LYS A 60 -7.21 0.80 3.65
CA LYS A 60 -7.55 2.10 4.20
C LYS A 60 -6.65 3.18 3.59
N GLY A 61 -7.05 4.45 3.67
CA GLY A 61 -6.30 5.57 3.08
C GLY A 61 -6.48 5.68 1.57
N ASN A 62 -5.43 6.12 0.87
CA ASN A 62 -5.47 6.40 -0.56
C ASN A 62 -5.40 5.13 -1.42
N ARG A 63 -6.58 4.58 -1.69
CA ARG A 63 -6.79 3.40 -2.51
C ARG A 63 -6.32 3.54 -3.96
N ARG A 64 -6.32 4.76 -4.51
CA ARG A 64 -5.95 4.98 -5.92
C ARG A 64 -4.48 4.64 -6.16
N ILE A 65 -3.61 5.01 -5.23
CA ILE A 65 -2.17 4.73 -5.31
C ILE A 65 -1.91 3.23 -5.22
N LEU A 66 -2.52 2.52 -4.25
CA LEU A 66 -2.41 1.06 -4.21
C LEU A 66 -2.93 0.40 -5.48
N LYS A 67 -4.00 0.93 -6.09
CA LYS A 67 -4.52 0.39 -7.36
C LYS A 67 -3.50 0.55 -8.50
N GLU A 68 -2.77 1.66 -8.55
CA GLU A 68 -1.72 1.90 -9.55
C GLU A 68 -0.55 0.95 -9.34
N GLU A 69 -0.06 0.80 -8.10
CA GLU A 69 0.99 -0.18 -7.78
C GLU A 69 0.55 -1.62 -8.11
N LEU A 70 -0.70 -1.98 -7.81
CA LEU A 70 -1.24 -3.28 -8.18
C LEU A 70 -1.24 -3.48 -9.69
N LYS A 71 -1.54 -2.46 -10.50
CA LYS A 71 -1.47 -2.55 -11.98
C LYS A 71 -0.05 -2.85 -12.44
N GLU A 72 0.96 -2.19 -11.87
CA GLU A 72 2.36 -2.46 -12.19
C GLU A 72 2.75 -3.92 -11.87
N ILE A 73 2.25 -4.46 -10.75
CA ILE A 73 2.55 -5.84 -10.31
C ILE A 73 1.88 -6.89 -11.20
N VAL A 74 0.64 -6.66 -11.62
CA VAL A 74 -0.19 -7.66 -12.34
C VAL A 74 -0.25 -7.45 -13.85
N GLY A 75 0.31 -6.34 -14.35
CA GLY A 75 0.35 -5.98 -15.76
C GLY A 75 -1.04 -5.75 -16.36
N ARG A 76 -1.36 -6.51 -17.42
CA ARG A 76 -2.62 -6.35 -18.19
C ARG A 76 -3.86 -6.94 -17.49
N ALA A 77 -3.73 -7.50 -16.29
CA ALA A 77 -4.86 -8.13 -15.61
C ALA A 77 -5.93 -7.09 -15.23
N LYS A 78 -7.21 -7.45 -15.42
CA LYS A 78 -8.32 -6.58 -15.07
C LYS A 78 -8.42 -6.41 -13.55
N ILE A 79 -8.41 -5.16 -13.09
CA ILE A 79 -8.61 -4.80 -11.67
C ILE A 79 -9.93 -4.04 -11.51
N VAL A 80 -10.85 -4.64 -10.77
CA VAL A 80 -12.11 -4.00 -10.35
C VAL A 80 -11.96 -3.48 -8.93
N ASP A 81 -12.15 -2.17 -8.76
CA ASP A 81 -12.13 -1.51 -7.46
C ASP A 81 -13.57 -1.44 -6.92
N THR A 82 -13.84 -2.20 -5.86
CA THR A 82 -15.13 -2.20 -5.14
C THR A 82 -14.95 -1.51 -3.80
N LYS A 83 -16.02 -1.05 -3.14
CA LYS A 83 -15.97 -0.34 -1.85
C LYS A 83 -14.96 -0.87 -0.82
N ASP A 84 -14.77 -2.18 -0.70
CA ASP A 84 -13.89 -2.78 0.33
C ASP A 84 -12.81 -3.73 -0.22
N CYS A 85 -12.70 -3.86 -1.54
CA CYS A 85 -11.86 -4.88 -2.17
C CYS A 85 -11.36 -4.45 -3.55
N PHE A 86 -10.11 -4.79 -3.86
CA PHE A 86 -9.66 -4.92 -5.24
C PHE A 86 -9.83 -6.37 -5.70
N VAL A 87 -10.53 -6.57 -6.81
CA VAL A 87 -10.74 -7.87 -7.43
C VAL A 87 -9.94 -7.92 -8.72
N ILE A 88 -8.98 -8.83 -8.78
CA ILE A 88 -8.01 -8.93 -9.87
C ILE A 88 -8.20 -10.27 -10.56
N GLN A 89 -8.32 -10.27 -11.89
CA GLN A 89 -8.41 -11.51 -12.65
C GLN A 89 -7.07 -12.27 -12.64
N GLY A 90 -7.10 -13.56 -12.33
CA GLY A 90 -5.94 -14.44 -12.21
C GLY A 90 -5.43 -14.65 -10.78
N ASN A 91 -4.50 -15.59 -10.61
CA ASN A 91 -3.82 -15.86 -9.35
C ASN A 91 -2.52 -15.05 -9.26
N HIS A 92 -2.56 -13.97 -8.48
CA HIS A 92 -1.44 -13.04 -8.25
C HIS A 92 -1.07 -12.96 -6.78
N LYS A 93 -1.60 -13.87 -5.93
CA LYS A 93 -1.45 -13.82 -4.47
C LYS A 93 0.01 -13.76 -4.05
N CYS A 94 0.88 -14.56 -4.66
CA CYS A 94 2.30 -14.61 -4.29
C CYS A 94 3.00 -13.27 -4.57
N LYS A 95 2.85 -12.72 -5.79
CA LYS A 95 3.47 -11.44 -6.19
C LYS A 95 3.00 -10.28 -5.30
N ILE A 96 1.68 -10.15 -5.14
CA ILE A 96 1.09 -9.07 -4.33
C ILE A 96 1.51 -9.21 -2.86
N ARG A 97 1.48 -10.43 -2.30
CA ARG A 97 1.91 -10.65 -0.91
C ARG A 97 3.40 -10.32 -0.73
N SER A 98 4.24 -10.69 -1.68
CA SER A 98 5.68 -10.40 -1.65
C SER A 98 5.94 -8.91 -1.66
N TYR A 99 5.26 -8.18 -2.54
CA TYR A 99 5.32 -6.72 -2.62
C TYR A 99 4.90 -6.06 -1.30
N LEU A 100 3.73 -6.41 -0.77
CA LEU A 100 3.21 -5.81 0.45
C LEU A 100 4.13 -6.05 1.67
N LYS A 101 4.72 -7.25 1.76
CA LYS A 101 5.74 -7.54 2.79
C LYS A 101 6.99 -6.68 2.60
N HIS A 102 7.44 -6.51 1.36
CA HIS A 102 8.65 -5.76 1.05
C HIS A 102 8.53 -4.28 1.46
N ILE A 103 7.36 -3.68 1.28
CA ILE A 103 7.09 -2.30 1.69
C ILE A 103 6.66 -2.17 3.17
N GLY A 104 6.64 -3.26 3.93
CA GLY A 104 6.48 -3.24 5.39
C GLY A 104 5.08 -3.55 5.95
N PHE A 105 4.20 -4.22 5.19
CA PHE A 105 2.87 -4.67 5.68
C PHE A 105 2.83 -6.12 6.18
#